data_AF-A0A8H4NZ87-F1
#
_entry.id   AF-A0A8H4NZ87-F1
#
_cell.length_a   1.000
_cell.length_b   1.000
_cell.length_c   1.000
_cell.angle_alpha   90.00
_cell.angle_beta   90.00
_cell.angle_gamma   90.00
#
_symmetry.space_group_name_H-M   'P 1'
#
loop_
_entity.id
_entity.type
_entity.pdbx_description
1 polymer ?
#
loop_
_entity_poly.entity_id
_entity_poly.type
_entity_poly.pdbx_seq_one_letter_code
_entity_poly.pdbx_strand_id
1 'polypeptide(L)'
;MLRSLALTSFLAGQSLRAAAQRDQVDNSNLDPLKFKSDGTFQISVFSDLHFAEDASSIGPEKDARTVKVMGDVIDAELPDLVVLNGDLINGESTFIHNSTVYIDQIVSPMVDRNMTWASTYGNHDHNRNLNGTAMLEREHTWPGSRTDSMVQGSDAGTTNYYLPVYASNCSSNCTPELILWFFDSRGGFYYQGGAQPNWVDKSVVEWFNETNADLREEYGKNIPSLAFVHIPVYASLMLQNNGVDENYHPGINDETVIQQGAGWCADKKGGCDYSDQDLPLMQALVATPGVIGLFSGHDHANSWCYKWEDKVGDMDLAGNGINLCYGQHTGYGGYGDWIRGGRQIVVTQEGLENLEIDSHIRLESDEVVGRISLNSTYNTDAYAATPNQKTFLSIASSSTPTPSTRPVSLAARFGLHNAFNVVEHYYKAHKLVERVEDWAKEVSIATEEMKFGEPTNPEAKMPRIINILLEKHEEARAIMDLIEEQLLKLNYEIPQKEVTESPSSKHGGSRHRGGSNREYLTDDSEAQGLLSKEIWPYIPLGSDSEDSFTKKKKKKKRSKRSKTEEEKNRHINKVFMRENGILPLLDPSAQL
;
A
#
# COMPACT_ATOMS: atom_id res chain seq x y z
N MET A 1 12.98 -15.31 -34.71
CA MET A 1 14.23 -15.65 -33.98
C MET A 1 15.15 -14.45 -33.79
N LEU A 2 15.85 -13.88 -34.81
CA LEU A 2 16.74 -12.72 -34.58
C LEU A 2 16.04 -11.42 -34.15
N ARG A 3 14.79 -11.18 -34.60
CA ARG A 3 13.98 -10.02 -34.16
C ARG A 3 13.49 -10.14 -32.72
N SER A 4 13.10 -11.34 -32.30
CA SER A 4 12.65 -11.64 -30.95
C SER A 4 13.79 -11.55 -29.93
N LEU A 5 15.02 -11.91 -30.30
CA LEU A 5 16.23 -11.74 -29.48
C LEU A 5 16.64 -10.27 -29.28
N ALA A 6 16.42 -9.39 -30.27
CA ALA A 6 16.75 -7.98 -30.16
C ALA A 6 15.78 -7.23 -29.23
N LEU A 7 14.49 -7.60 -29.23
CA LEU A 7 13.47 -7.01 -28.37
C LEU A 7 13.61 -7.47 -26.91
N THR A 8 13.91 -8.75 -26.67
CA THR A 8 14.24 -9.25 -25.33
C THR A 8 15.54 -8.64 -24.79
N SER A 9 16.55 -8.41 -25.65
CA SER A 9 17.78 -7.72 -25.25
C SER A 9 17.56 -6.23 -24.93
N PHE A 10 16.63 -5.57 -25.62
CA PHE A 10 16.29 -4.16 -25.38
C PHE A 10 15.43 -3.97 -24.13
N LEU A 11 14.44 -4.85 -23.91
CA LEU A 11 13.63 -4.88 -22.69
C LEU A 11 14.47 -5.28 -21.48
N ALA A 12 15.32 -6.31 -21.58
CA ALA A 12 16.28 -6.64 -20.54
C ALA A 12 17.25 -5.48 -20.28
N GLY A 13 17.66 -4.73 -21.32
CA GLY A 13 18.48 -3.52 -21.19
C GLY A 13 17.77 -2.33 -20.53
N GLN A 14 16.44 -2.23 -20.65
CA GLN A 14 15.64 -1.23 -19.93
C GLN A 14 15.35 -1.65 -18.48
N SER A 15 15.06 -2.94 -18.23
CA SER A 15 14.91 -3.49 -16.87
C SER A 15 16.23 -3.42 -16.09
N LEU A 16 17.36 -3.74 -16.71
CA LEU A 16 18.69 -3.55 -16.12
C LEU A 16 19.02 -2.08 -15.86
N ARG A 17 18.50 -1.14 -16.67
CA ARG A 17 18.63 0.31 -16.41
C ARG A 17 17.73 0.78 -15.27
N ALA A 18 16.49 0.32 -15.18
CA ALA A 18 15.58 0.64 -14.08
C ALA A 18 16.06 0.04 -12.75
N ALA A 19 16.56 -1.20 -12.76
CA ALA A 19 17.21 -1.83 -11.62
C ALA A 19 18.51 -1.12 -11.23
N ALA A 20 19.38 -0.78 -12.20
CA ALA A 20 20.58 0.00 -11.92
C ALA A 20 20.31 1.45 -11.48
N GLN A 21 19.15 2.01 -11.82
CA GLN A 21 18.70 3.32 -11.35
C GLN A 21 18.17 3.25 -9.91
N ARG A 22 17.58 2.13 -9.48
CA ARG A 22 17.21 1.85 -8.07
C ARG A 22 18.44 1.74 -7.17
N ASP A 23 19.52 1.11 -7.64
CA ASP A 23 20.80 1.01 -6.90
C ASP A 23 21.59 2.34 -6.79
N GLN A 24 21.03 3.46 -7.30
CA GLN A 24 21.64 4.80 -7.28
C GLN A 24 20.76 5.85 -6.60
N VAL A 25 19.61 5.47 -6.04
CA VAL A 25 18.74 6.42 -5.32
C VAL A 25 19.36 6.73 -3.95
N ASP A 26 19.66 8.01 -3.72
CA ASP A 26 20.12 8.53 -2.44
C ASP A 26 19.12 9.57 -1.92
N ASN A 27 18.25 9.16 -0.99
CA ASN A 27 17.30 10.04 -0.33
C ASN A 27 17.90 10.77 0.89
N SER A 28 19.16 10.50 1.28
CA SER A 28 19.79 11.14 2.43
C SER A 28 20.11 12.63 2.21
N ASN A 29 20.10 13.07 0.95
CA ASN A 29 20.44 14.43 0.52
C ASN A 29 19.27 15.18 -0.12
N LEU A 30 18.02 14.83 0.21
CA LEU A 30 16.85 15.58 -0.26
C LEU A 30 16.89 17.02 0.25
N ASP A 31 16.52 17.97 -0.60
CA ASP A 31 16.38 19.38 -0.19
C ASP A 31 15.44 19.48 1.01
N PRO A 32 15.71 20.37 1.99
CA PRO A 32 14.81 20.57 3.12
C PRO A 32 13.41 20.99 2.64
N LEU A 33 12.36 20.52 3.33
CA LEU A 33 11.01 21.03 3.10
C LEU A 33 10.96 22.50 3.49
N LYS A 34 10.39 23.34 2.62
CA LYS A 34 10.33 24.78 2.84
C LYS A 34 8.99 25.34 2.41
N PHE A 35 8.55 26.38 3.12
CA PHE A 35 7.54 27.28 2.60
C PHE A 35 7.97 27.86 1.24
N LYS A 36 7.01 28.09 0.37
CA LYS A 36 7.22 28.84 -0.87
C LYS A 36 7.50 30.31 -0.56
N SER A 37 7.95 31.05 -1.57
CA SER A 37 8.26 32.48 -1.42
C SER A 37 7.04 33.35 -1.07
N ASP A 38 5.83 32.84 -1.31
CA ASP A 38 4.57 33.48 -0.93
C ASP A 38 4.13 33.14 0.51
N GLY A 39 4.93 32.36 1.24
CA GLY A 39 4.65 31.95 2.61
C GLY A 39 3.67 30.79 2.75
N THR A 40 3.37 30.06 1.66
CA THR A 40 2.49 28.89 1.69
C THR A 40 3.25 27.57 1.63
N PHE A 41 2.70 26.54 2.27
CA PHE A 41 3.16 25.15 2.18
C PHE A 41 1.94 24.24 2.09
N GLN A 42 1.83 23.46 1.03
CA GLN A 42 0.65 22.62 0.76
C GLN A 42 0.98 21.14 0.85
N ILE A 43 0.10 20.38 1.52
CA ILE A 43 0.21 18.94 1.67
C ILE A 43 -1.02 18.28 1.05
N SER A 44 -0.82 17.33 0.13
CA SER A 44 -1.87 16.41 -0.30
C SER A 44 -1.79 15.13 0.52
N VAL A 45 -2.90 14.75 1.15
CA VAL A 45 -3.04 13.54 1.96
C VAL A 45 -3.91 12.54 1.20
N PHE A 46 -3.35 11.36 0.95
CA PHE A 46 -4.05 10.21 0.40
C PHE A 46 -4.08 9.10 1.44
N SER A 47 -5.25 8.50 1.66
CA SER A 47 -5.45 7.43 2.64
C SER A 47 -6.21 6.28 2.00
N ASP A 48 -6.03 5.07 2.56
CA ASP A 48 -6.87 3.92 2.24
C ASP A 48 -6.81 3.59 0.75
N LEU A 49 -5.60 3.33 0.24
CA LEU A 49 -5.36 3.01 -1.17
C LEU A 49 -5.73 1.56 -1.49
N HIS A 50 -5.42 0.65 -0.55
CA HIS A 50 -5.75 -0.78 -0.61
C HIS A 50 -5.31 -1.46 -1.92
N PHE A 51 -4.08 -1.19 -2.38
CA PHE A 51 -3.53 -1.85 -3.55
C PHE A 51 -3.46 -3.37 -3.34
N ALA A 52 -3.41 -4.14 -4.43
CA ALA A 52 -3.33 -5.60 -4.43
C ALA A 52 -4.61 -6.35 -4.03
N GLU A 53 -5.70 -5.64 -3.71
CA GLU A 53 -6.98 -6.29 -3.49
C GLU A 53 -7.43 -7.02 -4.78
N ASP A 54 -7.85 -8.29 -4.66
CA ASP A 54 -8.36 -9.07 -5.79
C ASP A 54 -7.43 -9.09 -7.03
N ALA A 55 -6.10 -9.20 -6.82
CA ALA A 55 -5.07 -9.12 -7.86
C ALA A 55 -5.24 -10.08 -9.06
N SER A 56 -6.06 -11.13 -8.90
CA SER A 56 -6.40 -12.11 -9.94
C SER A 56 -7.63 -11.74 -10.80
N SER A 57 -8.34 -10.65 -10.47
CA SER A 57 -9.55 -10.21 -11.17
C SER A 57 -9.52 -8.70 -11.44
N ILE A 58 -10.41 -7.90 -10.83
CA ILE A 58 -10.56 -6.46 -11.07
C ILE A 58 -9.51 -5.62 -10.32
N GLY A 59 -8.73 -6.22 -9.42
CA GLY A 59 -7.69 -5.55 -8.63
C GLY A 59 -6.75 -4.64 -9.44
N PRO A 60 -6.12 -5.13 -10.52
CA PRO A 60 -5.26 -4.29 -11.36
C PRO A 60 -5.96 -3.08 -11.98
N GLU A 61 -7.27 -3.16 -12.28
CA GLU A 61 -8.04 -2.00 -12.74
C GLU A 61 -8.29 -1.01 -11.59
N LYS A 62 -8.59 -1.51 -10.39
CA LYS A 62 -8.72 -0.68 -9.17
C LYS A 62 -7.42 0.07 -8.90
N ASP A 63 -6.30 -0.64 -8.83
CA ASP A 63 -4.95 -0.08 -8.61
C ASP A 63 -4.65 1.02 -9.65
N ALA A 64 -4.86 0.74 -10.94
CA ALA A 64 -4.62 1.71 -12.01
C ALA A 64 -5.51 2.96 -11.92
N ARG A 65 -6.76 2.82 -11.49
CA ARG A 65 -7.64 3.98 -11.24
C ARG A 65 -7.21 4.77 -10.03
N THR A 66 -6.73 4.12 -8.96
CA THR A 66 -6.17 4.82 -7.80
C THR A 66 -4.93 5.63 -8.18
N VAL A 67 -4.00 5.05 -8.97
CA VAL A 67 -2.86 5.79 -9.54
C VAL A 67 -3.34 7.03 -10.32
N LYS A 68 -4.41 6.89 -11.12
CA LYS A 68 -5.01 8.01 -11.85
C LYS A 68 -5.58 9.08 -10.92
N VAL A 69 -6.36 8.70 -9.90
CA VAL A 69 -6.92 9.65 -8.91
C VAL A 69 -5.82 10.44 -8.24
N MET A 70 -4.78 9.76 -7.73
CA MET A 70 -3.64 10.42 -7.08
C MET A 70 -2.95 11.39 -8.05
N GLY A 71 -2.68 10.95 -9.27
CA GLY A 71 -2.07 11.80 -10.30
C GLY A 71 -2.90 13.03 -10.65
N ASP A 72 -4.21 12.87 -10.85
CA ASP A 72 -5.12 13.97 -11.18
C ASP A 72 -5.22 14.99 -10.03
N VAL A 73 -5.33 14.51 -8.78
CA VAL A 73 -5.36 15.37 -7.59
C VAL A 73 -4.05 16.16 -7.47
N ILE A 74 -2.91 15.48 -7.61
CA ILE A 74 -1.59 16.12 -7.57
C ILE A 74 -1.46 17.20 -8.66
N ASP A 75 -1.89 16.90 -9.89
CA ASP A 75 -1.82 17.85 -11.02
C ASP A 75 -2.70 19.08 -10.81
N ALA A 76 -3.84 18.92 -10.11
CA ALA A 76 -4.77 20.01 -9.83
C ALA A 76 -4.32 20.88 -8.63
N GLU A 77 -3.69 20.27 -7.63
CA GLU A 77 -3.39 20.93 -6.34
C GLU A 77 -1.93 21.41 -6.23
N LEU A 78 -1.00 20.81 -6.98
CA LEU A 78 0.43 21.15 -6.99
C LEU A 78 1.04 21.23 -5.57
N PRO A 79 0.92 20.16 -4.75
CA PRO A 79 1.36 20.19 -3.36
C PRO A 79 2.89 20.27 -3.24
N ASP A 80 3.37 20.75 -2.10
CA ASP A 80 4.79 20.81 -1.75
C ASP A 80 5.28 19.49 -1.12
N LEU A 81 4.35 18.69 -0.57
CA LEU A 81 4.56 17.34 -0.02
C LEU A 81 3.33 16.47 -0.27
N VAL A 82 3.53 15.20 -0.62
CA VAL A 82 2.47 14.18 -0.59
C VAL A 82 2.61 13.32 0.67
N VAL A 83 1.52 13.10 1.39
CA VAL A 83 1.44 12.19 2.54
C VAL A 83 0.56 11.00 2.20
N LEU A 84 1.09 9.79 2.36
CA LEU A 84 0.38 8.52 2.24
C LEU A 84 0.02 8.02 3.66
N ASN A 85 -1.23 8.18 4.07
CA ASN A 85 -1.66 8.04 5.47
C ASN A 85 -2.31 6.67 5.76
N GLY A 86 -1.54 5.60 5.53
CA GLY A 86 -1.87 4.22 5.89
C GLY A 86 -2.88 3.51 4.98
N ASP A 87 -2.90 2.18 5.15
CA ASP A 87 -3.61 1.21 4.32
C ASP A 87 -3.25 1.37 2.83
N LEU A 88 -1.94 1.37 2.57
CA LEU A 88 -1.38 1.50 1.23
C LEU A 88 -1.62 0.22 0.43
N ILE A 89 -1.37 -0.93 1.05
CA ILE A 89 -1.53 -2.26 0.45
C ILE A 89 -2.53 -3.07 1.26
N ASN A 90 -3.48 -3.71 0.59
CA ASN A 90 -4.36 -4.70 1.19
C ASN A 90 -3.58 -6.01 1.46
N GLY A 91 -2.87 -6.05 2.60
CA GLY A 91 -1.88 -7.09 2.91
C GLY A 91 -2.42 -8.53 2.88
N GLU A 92 -3.71 -8.74 3.16
CA GLU A 92 -4.39 -10.04 3.13
C GLU A 92 -4.35 -10.71 1.76
N SER A 93 -4.32 -9.91 0.69
CA SER A 93 -4.44 -10.37 -0.71
C SER A 93 -3.08 -10.67 -1.36
N THR A 94 -1.99 -10.43 -0.65
CA THR A 94 -0.62 -10.53 -1.19
C THR A 94 0.04 -11.87 -0.88
N PHE A 95 1.12 -12.20 -1.61
CA PHE A 95 2.02 -13.30 -1.30
C PHE A 95 3.34 -12.79 -0.75
N ILE A 96 3.98 -13.55 0.15
CA ILE A 96 5.24 -13.16 0.81
C ILE A 96 6.33 -12.69 -0.16
N HIS A 97 6.46 -13.33 -1.32
CA HIS A 97 7.57 -13.07 -2.24
C HIS A 97 7.39 -11.80 -3.10
N ASN A 98 6.18 -11.23 -3.15
CA ASN A 98 5.88 -10.09 -4.01
C ASN A 98 5.01 -9.01 -3.34
N SER A 99 4.77 -9.08 -2.04
CA SER A 99 3.84 -8.17 -1.37
C SER A 99 4.25 -6.70 -1.47
N THR A 100 5.55 -6.40 -1.50
CA THR A 100 6.07 -5.02 -1.57
C THR A 100 6.13 -4.43 -2.98
N VAL A 101 5.91 -5.20 -4.05
CA VAL A 101 6.02 -4.67 -5.43
C VAL A 101 4.94 -3.63 -5.75
N TYR A 102 3.84 -3.62 -4.99
CA TYR A 102 2.77 -2.63 -5.16
C TYR A 102 3.19 -1.22 -4.74
N ILE A 103 4.22 -1.08 -3.88
CA ILE A 103 4.83 0.23 -3.57
C ILE A 103 5.26 0.94 -4.85
N ASP A 104 5.78 0.21 -5.84
CA ASP A 104 6.22 0.79 -7.12
C ASP A 104 5.07 1.49 -7.86
N GLN A 105 3.86 0.94 -7.79
CA GLN A 105 2.68 1.57 -8.40
C GLN A 105 2.18 2.74 -7.56
N ILE A 106 2.12 2.56 -6.24
CA ILE A 106 1.66 3.58 -5.28
C ILE A 106 2.48 4.85 -5.40
N VAL A 107 3.80 4.75 -5.53
CA VAL A 107 4.70 5.90 -5.57
C VAL A 107 4.85 6.52 -6.95
N SER A 108 4.42 5.81 -8.01
CA SER A 108 4.58 6.28 -9.39
C SER A 108 4.01 7.67 -9.67
N PRO A 109 2.83 8.10 -9.15
CA PRO A 109 2.32 9.45 -9.38
C PRO A 109 3.26 10.54 -8.87
N MET A 110 3.94 10.30 -7.74
CA MET A 110 4.88 11.23 -7.12
C MET A 110 6.24 11.20 -7.82
N VAL A 111 6.76 10.00 -8.10
CA VAL A 111 8.04 9.81 -8.79
C VAL A 111 8.02 10.42 -10.19
N ASP A 112 6.96 10.20 -10.97
CA ASP A 112 6.80 10.74 -12.33
C ASP A 112 6.76 12.28 -12.36
N ARG A 113 6.38 12.90 -11.24
CA ARG A 113 6.29 14.35 -11.05
C ARG A 113 7.46 14.94 -10.28
N ASN A 114 8.48 14.14 -9.97
CA ASN A 114 9.64 14.51 -9.16
C ASN A 114 9.24 15.17 -7.82
N MET A 115 8.22 14.59 -7.19
CA MET A 115 7.70 15.08 -5.92
C MET A 115 8.35 14.35 -4.76
N THR A 116 8.40 15.05 -3.63
CA THR A 116 8.76 14.43 -2.37
C THR A 116 7.52 14.00 -1.62
N TRP A 117 7.64 12.88 -0.91
CA TRP A 117 6.51 12.22 -0.28
C TRP A 117 6.94 11.51 1.01
N ALA A 118 5.97 11.26 1.87
CA ALA A 118 6.15 10.66 3.18
C ALA A 118 4.97 9.71 3.45
N SER A 119 5.17 8.62 4.17
CA SER A 119 4.10 7.68 4.51
C SER A 119 4.01 7.40 6.02
N THR A 120 2.83 6.99 6.47
CA THR A 120 2.69 6.22 7.70
C THR A 120 1.81 4.99 7.42
N TYR A 121 1.85 3.99 8.28
CA TYR A 121 1.23 2.69 8.03
C TYR A 121 -0.05 2.46 8.85
N GLY A 122 -0.96 1.72 8.22
CA GLY A 122 -2.24 1.28 8.77
C GLY A 122 -2.29 -0.20 9.09
N ASN A 123 -3.47 -0.68 9.47
CA ASN A 123 -3.66 -2.07 9.88
C ASN A 123 -3.56 -3.07 8.72
N HIS A 124 -3.77 -2.66 7.47
CA HIS A 124 -3.60 -3.53 6.30
C HIS A 124 -2.14 -3.61 5.83
N ASP A 125 -1.33 -2.60 6.15
CA ASP A 125 0.11 -2.56 5.82
C ASP A 125 0.93 -3.54 6.68
N HIS A 126 0.33 -4.04 7.77
CA HIS A 126 0.91 -5.09 8.61
C HIS A 126 0.11 -6.39 8.50
N ASN A 127 0.66 -7.37 7.78
CA ASN A 127 -0.05 -8.63 7.56
C ASN A 127 0.87 -9.86 7.64
N ARG A 128 0.27 -11.06 7.58
CA ARG A 128 1.03 -12.32 7.59
C ARG A 128 1.98 -12.45 6.39
N ASN A 129 1.61 -11.85 5.27
CA ASN A 129 2.36 -11.88 4.01
C ASN A 129 3.03 -10.54 3.66
N LEU A 130 2.83 -9.50 4.47
CA LEU A 130 3.32 -8.14 4.22
C LEU A 130 4.01 -7.62 5.48
N ASN A 131 5.28 -7.24 5.32
CA ASN A 131 6.12 -6.74 6.40
C ASN A 131 6.34 -5.23 6.23
N GLY A 132 5.91 -4.43 7.21
CA GLY A 132 6.11 -2.97 7.19
C GLY A 132 7.57 -2.56 7.00
N THR A 133 8.53 -3.27 7.60
CA THR A 133 9.96 -2.98 7.37
C THR A 133 10.36 -3.18 5.91
N ALA A 134 9.85 -4.23 5.26
CA ALA A 134 10.13 -4.49 3.85
C ALA A 134 9.44 -3.46 2.93
N MET A 135 8.28 -2.93 3.33
CA MET A 135 7.65 -1.80 2.65
C MET A 135 8.54 -0.56 2.74
N LEU A 136 9.02 -0.21 3.94
CA LEU A 136 9.91 0.94 4.15
C LEU A 136 11.20 0.81 3.33
N GLU A 137 11.83 -0.37 3.36
CA GLU A 137 13.01 -0.66 2.53
C GLU A 137 12.71 -0.47 1.03
N ARG A 138 11.52 -0.89 0.57
CA ARG A 138 11.12 -0.71 -0.83
C ARG A 138 10.84 0.75 -1.17
N GLU A 139 10.18 1.49 -0.28
CA GLU A 139 9.95 2.92 -0.41
C GLU A 139 11.26 3.70 -0.59
N HIS A 140 12.30 3.36 0.18
CA HIS A 140 13.63 3.98 0.07
C HIS A 140 14.35 3.73 -1.26
N THR A 141 13.92 2.73 -2.04
CA THR A 141 14.48 2.50 -3.40
C THR A 141 13.96 3.48 -4.45
N TRP A 142 13.02 4.36 -4.09
CA TRP A 142 12.43 5.36 -4.97
C TRP A 142 12.80 6.78 -4.55
N PRO A 143 13.07 7.68 -5.51
CA PRO A 143 13.48 9.05 -5.19
C PRO A 143 12.32 9.82 -4.54
N GLY A 144 12.69 10.75 -3.66
CA GLY A 144 11.75 11.67 -3.02
C GLY A 144 11.08 11.11 -1.76
N SER A 145 11.34 9.84 -1.40
CA SER A 145 10.86 9.25 -0.14
C SER A 145 11.53 9.93 1.06
N ARG A 146 10.70 10.46 1.97
CA ARG A 146 11.09 11.00 3.28
C ARG A 146 10.63 10.13 4.45
N THR A 147 9.99 8.99 4.17
CA THR A 147 9.52 8.07 5.20
C THR A 147 10.70 7.56 6.01
N ASP A 148 10.59 7.51 7.33
CA ASP A 148 11.67 7.06 8.21
C ASP A 148 11.16 6.25 9.41
N SER A 149 12.09 5.69 10.18
CA SER A 149 11.85 4.90 11.39
C SER A 149 12.79 5.36 12.51
N MET A 150 12.32 6.30 13.33
CA MET A 150 13.09 6.91 14.41
C MET A 150 12.87 6.24 15.77
N VAL A 151 11.91 5.31 15.89
CA VAL A 151 11.62 4.57 17.13
C VAL A 151 11.97 3.10 16.94
N GLN A 152 12.87 2.60 17.79
CA GLN A 152 13.29 1.20 17.78
C GLN A 152 12.37 0.35 18.67
N GLY A 153 12.06 -0.86 18.22
CA GLY A 153 11.34 -1.85 19.00
C GLY A 153 10.29 -2.59 18.19
N SER A 154 10.18 -3.90 18.39
CA SER A 154 9.23 -4.73 17.63
C SER A 154 7.76 -4.36 17.86
N ASP A 155 7.46 -3.67 18.96
CA ASP A 155 6.13 -3.21 19.32
C ASP A 155 5.87 -1.75 18.90
N ALA A 156 6.86 -1.00 18.43
CA ALA A 156 6.68 0.42 18.10
C ALA A 156 5.90 0.64 16.80
N GLY A 157 5.82 -0.37 15.93
CA GLY A 157 5.47 -0.18 14.52
C GLY A 157 6.71 0.15 13.69
N THR A 158 6.53 0.55 12.43
CA THR A 158 7.61 0.81 11.48
C THR A 158 7.84 2.30 11.26
N THR A 159 6.80 3.08 10.96
CA THR A 159 6.94 4.47 10.46
C THR A 159 6.61 5.50 11.53
N ASN A 160 7.52 5.68 12.49
CA ASN A 160 7.41 6.70 13.54
C ASN A 160 8.57 7.69 13.41
N TYR A 161 8.28 8.91 12.96
CA TYR A 161 9.30 9.92 12.64
C TYR A 161 8.68 11.32 12.54
N TYR A 162 9.52 12.33 12.33
CA TYR A 162 9.06 13.69 12.06
C TYR A 162 9.83 14.35 10.92
N LEU A 163 9.20 15.31 10.26
CA LEU A 163 9.80 16.12 9.20
C LEU A 163 9.71 17.61 9.55
N PRO A 164 10.84 18.34 9.61
CA PRO A 164 10.84 19.78 9.77
C PRO A 164 10.57 20.51 8.44
N VAL A 165 9.76 21.57 8.50
CA VAL A 165 9.52 22.50 7.40
C VAL A 165 10.05 23.87 7.78
N TYR A 166 10.85 24.47 6.90
CA TYR A 166 11.59 25.71 7.17
C TYR A 166 11.05 26.89 6.36
N ALA A 167 11.42 28.10 6.77
CA ALA A 167 11.17 29.31 5.99
C ALA A 167 11.75 29.21 4.56
N SER A 168 11.12 29.88 3.61
CA SER A 168 11.54 29.91 2.19
C SER A 168 12.98 30.40 1.99
N ASN A 169 13.44 31.34 2.82
CA ASN A 169 14.78 31.92 2.78
C ASN A 169 15.83 31.14 3.60
N CYS A 170 15.45 29.99 4.17
CA CYS A 170 16.37 29.19 4.96
C CYS A 170 17.54 28.66 4.11
N SER A 171 18.76 28.90 4.57
CA SER A 171 20.01 28.49 3.90
C SER A 171 20.87 27.54 4.75
N SER A 172 20.98 27.76 6.06
CA SER A 172 21.70 26.87 6.99
C SER A 172 21.32 27.16 8.43
N ASN A 173 21.25 26.13 9.30
CA ASN A 173 21.00 26.25 10.75
C ASN A 173 19.76 27.09 11.11
N CYS A 174 18.68 26.94 10.33
CA CYS A 174 17.44 27.66 10.57
C CYS A 174 16.59 26.94 11.60
N THR A 175 15.76 27.69 12.31
CA THR A 175 14.68 27.12 13.11
C THR A 175 13.54 26.66 12.19
N PRO A 176 13.03 25.42 12.34
CA PRO A 176 11.81 25.01 11.66
C PRO A 176 10.63 25.91 12.05
N GLU A 177 9.72 26.12 11.10
CA GLU A 177 8.48 26.85 11.33
C GLU A 177 7.29 25.92 11.55
N LEU A 178 7.36 24.69 11.03
CA LEU A 178 6.36 23.65 11.21
C LEU A 178 7.06 22.28 11.37
N ILE A 179 6.53 21.44 12.25
CA ILE A 179 6.91 20.03 12.36
C ILE A 179 5.75 19.15 11.88
N LEU A 180 6.04 18.14 11.07
CA LEU A 180 5.09 17.11 10.66
C LEU A 180 5.42 15.82 11.40
N TRP A 181 4.52 15.33 12.25
CA TRP A 181 4.68 14.07 13.01
C TRP A 181 3.95 12.93 12.32
N PHE A 182 4.59 11.76 12.26
CA PHE A 182 4.03 10.55 11.67
C PHE A 182 4.04 9.43 12.72
N PHE A 183 2.89 8.80 12.92
CA PHE A 183 2.70 7.73 13.88
C PHE A 183 2.14 6.49 13.22
N ASP A 184 2.76 5.34 13.48
CA ASP A 184 2.26 4.02 13.08
C ASP A 184 1.31 3.50 14.16
N SER A 185 0.01 3.50 13.86
CA SER A 185 -1.03 2.95 14.75
C SER A 185 -1.11 1.44 14.72
N ARG A 186 -0.33 0.77 13.87
CA ARG A 186 -0.23 -0.68 13.76
C ARG A 186 -1.57 -1.32 13.37
N GLY A 187 -1.95 -2.41 14.04
CA GLY A 187 -3.10 -3.25 13.71
C GLY A 187 -2.74 -4.37 12.75
N GLY A 188 -3.74 -5.19 12.38
CA GLY A 188 -3.51 -6.35 11.54
C GLY A 188 -2.72 -7.45 12.25
N PHE A 189 -1.67 -7.96 11.59
CA PHE A 189 -0.88 -9.10 12.06
C PHE A 189 0.62 -8.79 12.05
N TYR A 190 1.34 -9.30 13.06
CA TYR A 190 2.79 -9.42 12.94
C TYR A 190 3.13 -10.30 11.73
N TYR A 191 4.23 -10.00 11.05
CA TYR A 191 4.69 -10.80 9.90
C TYR A 191 4.85 -12.27 10.28
N GLN A 192 4.15 -13.15 9.54
CA GLN A 192 4.03 -14.59 9.83
C GLN A 192 3.57 -14.94 11.27
N GLY A 193 2.97 -13.99 11.98
CA GLY A 193 2.67 -14.07 13.41
C GLY A 193 1.18 -14.04 13.73
N GLY A 194 0.88 -13.65 14.98
CA GLY A 194 -0.49 -13.44 15.48
C GLY A 194 -0.99 -12.02 15.20
N ALA A 195 -2.23 -11.75 15.60
CA ALA A 195 -2.77 -10.40 15.59
C ALA A 195 -1.92 -9.47 16.47
N GLN A 196 -1.81 -8.21 16.08
CA GLN A 196 -1.07 -7.20 16.84
C GLN A 196 -1.97 -6.06 17.31
N PRO A 197 -1.61 -5.37 18.41
CA PRO A 197 -2.23 -4.12 18.84
C PRO A 197 -2.46 -3.12 17.70
N ASN A 198 -3.59 -2.41 17.75
CA ASN A 198 -4.03 -1.38 16.80
C ASN A 198 -4.05 0.01 17.44
N TRP A 199 -2.98 0.38 18.13
CA TRP A 199 -2.75 1.72 18.64
C TRP A 199 -1.26 2.07 18.64
N VAL A 200 -0.95 3.36 18.65
CA VAL A 200 0.41 3.88 18.80
C VAL A 200 0.98 3.43 20.15
N ASP A 201 2.09 2.70 20.11
CA ASP A 201 2.67 2.12 21.32
C ASP A 201 3.24 3.19 22.25
N LYS A 202 3.24 2.89 23.56
CA LYS A 202 3.72 3.81 24.60
C LYS A 202 5.17 4.26 24.36
N SER A 203 6.02 3.40 23.81
CA SER A 203 7.41 3.75 23.45
C SER A 203 7.49 4.88 22.41
N VAL A 204 6.55 4.91 21.45
CA VAL A 204 6.44 5.99 20.46
C VAL A 204 5.95 7.27 21.12
N VAL A 205 5.02 7.18 22.07
CA VAL A 205 4.53 8.34 22.84
C VAL A 205 5.65 8.93 23.71
N GLU A 206 6.48 8.09 24.33
CA GLU A 206 7.66 8.52 25.09
C GLU A 206 8.66 9.24 24.17
N TRP A 207 8.99 8.64 23.02
CA TRP A 207 9.84 9.27 22.01
C TRP A 207 9.30 10.62 21.53
N PHE A 208 8.00 10.73 21.27
CA PHE A 208 7.39 11.98 20.83
C PHE A 208 7.54 13.08 21.88
N ASN A 209 7.27 12.78 23.15
CA ASN A 209 7.42 13.74 24.24
C ASN A 209 8.87 14.19 24.42
N GLU A 210 9.82 13.26 24.40
CA GLU A 210 11.25 13.53 24.52
C GLU A 210 11.76 14.36 23.33
N THR A 211 11.47 13.93 22.11
CA THR A 211 11.89 14.62 20.87
C THR A 211 11.30 16.01 20.78
N ASN A 212 10.01 16.19 21.13
CA ASN A 212 9.40 17.51 21.14
C ASN A 212 9.99 18.40 22.25
N ALA A 213 10.38 17.85 23.40
CA ALA A 213 11.08 18.62 24.43
C ALA A 213 12.46 19.08 23.94
N ASP A 214 13.21 18.18 23.31
CA ASP A 214 14.53 18.48 22.75
C ASP A 214 14.46 19.55 21.66
N LEU A 215 13.50 19.46 20.72
CA LEU A 215 13.29 20.48 19.68
C LEU A 215 12.97 21.84 20.29
N ARG A 216 12.13 21.89 21.34
CA ARG A 216 11.81 23.14 22.03
C ARG A 216 13.00 23.73 22.76
N GLU A 217 13.85 22.88 23.36
CA GLU A 217 15.08 23.31 24.01
C GLU A 217 16.09 23.84 22.99
N GLU A 218 16.31 23.10 21.89
CA GLU A 218 17.23 23.45 20.82
C GLU A 218 16.88 24.81 20.18
N TYR A 219 15.60 25.04 19.87
CA TYR A 219 15.16 26.22 19.15
C TYR A 219 14.58 27.34 20.04
N GLY A 220 14.43 27.10 21.34
CA GLY A 220 13.95 28.08 22.32
C GLY A 220 12.49 28.53 22.12
N LYS A 221 11.68 27.78 21.36
CA LYS A 221 10.26 28.08 21.12
C LYS A 221 9.43 26.81 20.91
N ASN A 222 8.13 26.90 21.16
CA ASN A 222 7.19 25.90 20.64
C ASN A 222 7.10 26.05 19.12
N ILE A 223 7.24 24.96 18.38
CA ILE A 223 7.09 24.96 16.92
C ILE A 223 5.70 24.39 16.61
N PRO A 224 4.85 25.12 15.87
CA PRO A 224 3.58 24.57 15.40
C PRO A 224 3.76 23.23 14.70
N SER A 225 2.77 22.35 14.80
CA SER A 225 2.88 21.02 14.22
C SER A 225 1.55 20.42 13.75
N LEU A 226 1.66 19.50 12.79
CA LEU A 226 0.59 18.64 12.31
C LEU A 226 0.99 17.20 12.55
N ALA A 227 0.03 16.32 12.79
CA ALA A 227 0.26 14.91 13.03
C ALA A 227 -0.57 14.03 12.09
N PHE A 228 0.01 12.90 11.68
CA PHE A 228 -0.61 11.91 10.81
C PHE A 228 -0.56 10.54 11.49
N VAL A 229 -1.71 9.89 11.58
CA VAL A 229 -1.87 8.53 12.12
C VAL A 229 -3.01 7.85 11.39
N HIS A 230 -2.87 6.59 11.01
CA HIS A 230 -3.89 5.96 10.21
C HIS A 230 -5.21 5.74 10.97
N ILE A 231 -5.17 5.02 12.11
CA ILE A 231 -6.36 4.72 12.91
C ILE A 231 -6.70 5.93 13.80
N PRO A 232 -7.94 6.44 13.76
CA PRO A 232 -8.38 7.60 14.55
C PRO A 232 -8.32 7.31 16.05
N VAL A 233 -8.10 8.36 16.86
CA VAL A 233 -8.13 8.24 18.33
C VAL A 233 -9.56 8.14 18.86
N TYR A 234 -9.74 7.61 20.07
CA TYR A 234 -11.05 7.44 20.71
C TYR A 234 -11.85 8.74 20.83
N ALA A 235 -11.19 9.89 20.98
CA ALA A 235 -11.85 11.20 20.98
C ALA A 235 -12.64 11.46 19.68
N SER A 236 -12.20 10.95 18.53
CA SER A 236 -12.93 11.06 17.26
C SER A 236 -14.29 10.36 17.32
N LEU A 237 -14.36 9.17 17.90
CA LEU A 237 -15.62 8.45 18.11
C LEU A 237 -16.54 9.21 19.09
N MET A 238 -15.99 9.78 20.17
CA MET A 238 -16.79 10.54 21.13
C MET A 238 -17.33 11.84 20.53
N LEU A 239 -16.55 12.54 19.70
CA LEU A 239 -17.00 13.71 18.96
C LEU A 239 -18.07 13.33 17.93
N GLN A 240 -17.88 12.21 17.22
CA GLN A 240 -18.91 11.72 16.29
C GLN A 240 -20.24 11.45 17.00
N ASN A 241 -20.19 10.82 18.18
CA ASN A 241 -21.36 10.56 19.01
C ASN A 241 -22.03 11.84 19.55
N ASN A 242 -21.27 12.90 19.77
CA ASN A 242 -21.80 14.21 20.16
C ASN A 242 -22.51 14.93 18.99
N GLY A 243 -22.17 14.58 17.75
CA GLY A 243 -22.88 14.98 16.53
C GLY A 243 -22.00 15.72 15.54
N VAL A 244 -21.67 15.06 14.43
CA VAL A 244 -21.08 15.71 13.26
C VAL A 244 -22.18 16.36 12.44
N ASP A 245 -22.28 17.68 12.53
CA ASP A 245 -23.17 18.49 11.71
C ASP A 245 -22.55 18.81 10.33
N GLU A 246 -23.29 18.58 9.25
CA GLU A 246 -22.80 18.76 7.87
C GLU A 246 -22.44 20.21 7.50
N ASN A 247 -22.95 21.20 8.24
CA ASN A 247 -22.68 22.61 8.03
C ASN A 247 -21.64 23.19 9.00
N TYR A 248 -21.33 22.54 10.12
CA TYR A 248 -20.22 22.95 10.99
C TYR A 248 -18.96 22.10 10.80
N HIS A 249 -19.13 20.87 10.33
CA HIS A 249 -18.09 19.86 10.15
C HIS A 249 -18.25 19.18 8.77
N PRO A 250 -18.16 19.95 7.66
CA PRO A 250 -18.50 19.44 6.33
C PRO A 250 -17.58 18.27 5.93
N GLY A 251 -18.20 17.15 5.57
CA GLY A 251 -17.53 15.90 5.23
C GLY A 251 -18.55 14.76 5.21
N ILE A 252 -18.17 13.62 4.65
CA ILE A 252 -19.00 12.42 4.70
C ILE A 252 -18.93 11.87 6.14
N ASN A 253 -20.05 11.45 6.71
CA ASN A 253 -20.15 10.86 8.06
C ASN A 253 -21.08 9.64 8.01
N ASP A 254 -20.73 8.65 7.19
CA ASP A 254 -21.62 7.54 6.82
C ASP A 254 -21.36 6.24 7.59
N GLU A 255 -20.32 6.20 8.43
CA GLU A 255 -20.02 5.05 9.28
C GLU A 255 -19.49 5.44 10.65
N THR A 256 -19.63 4.52 11.60
CA THR A 256 -19.11 4.71 12.96
C THR A 256 -17.59 4.66 12.95
N VAL A 257 -16.96 5.63 13.62
CA VAL A 257 -15.51 5.64 13.84
C VAL A 257 -15.06 4.35 14.52
N ILE A 258 -14.09 3.67 13.92
CA ILE A 258 -13.37 2.57 14.56
C ILE A 258 -12.03 3.10 15.09
N GLN A 259 -11.98 3.33 16.40
CA GLN A 259 -10.84 3.95 17.06
C GLN A 259 -9.66 3.01 17.29
N GLN A 260 -8.52 3.59 17.66
CA GLN A 260 -7.39 2.88 18.23
C GLN A 260 -7.78 2.07 19.47
N GLY A 261 -7.26 0.84 19.56
CA GLY A 261 -7.58 -0.09 20.65
C GLY A 261 -8.93 -0.80 20.52
N ALA A 262 -9.73 -0.52 19.47
CA ALA A 262 -11.01 -1.21 19.26
C ALA A 262 -10.82 -2.73 19.18
N GLY A 263 -11.58 -3.47 19.98
CA GLY A 263 -11.51 -4.94 20.04
C GLY A 263 -10.44 -5.50 20.98
N TRP A 264 -9.65 -4.63 21.63
CA TRP A 264 -8.57 -5.02 22.53
C TRP A 264 -8.85 -4.63 23.99
N CYS A 265 -8.35 -5.45 24.89
CA CYS A 265 -8.24 -5.20 26.32
C CYS A 265 -6.87 -4.58 26.67
N ALA A 266 -6.76 -3.96 27.84
CA ALA A 266 -5.53 -3.31 28.30
C ALA A 266 -4.32 -4.27 28.41
N ASP A 267 -4.56 -5.58 28.58
CA ASP A 267 -3.52 -6.61 28.64
C ASP A 267 -3.06 -7.12 27.26
N LYS A 268 -3.39 -6.38 26.18
CA LYS A 268 -3.12 -6.74 24.79
C LYS A 268 -3.75 -8.08 24.39
N LYS A 269 -4.94 -8.40 24.91
CA LYS A 269 -5.76 -9.53 24.42
C LYS A 269 -7.01 -9.02 23.73
N GLY A 270 -7.52 -9.79 22.79
CA GLY A 270 -8.80 -9.49 22.16
C GLY A 270 -10.00 -9.74 23.08
N GLY A 271 -11.12 -9.06 22.82
CA GLY A 271 -12.42 -9.35 23.43
C GLY A 271 -12.99 -8.26 24.35
N CYS A 272 -12.38 -7.08 24.38
CA CYS A 272 -12.96 -5.88 24.97
C CYS A 272 -13.30 -4.89 23.86
N ASP A 273 -14.31 -4.04 24.06
CA ASP A 273 -14.66 -3.03 23.06
C ASP A 273 -13.55 -1.96 22.96
N TYR A 274 -13.10 -1.46 24.12
CA TYR A 274 -12.01 -0.49 24.28
C TYR A 274 -11.55 -0.48 25.75
N SER A 275 -10.30 -0.11 26.04
CA SER A 275 -9.74 -0.05 27.40
C SER A 275 -8.59 0.97 27.54
N ASP A 276 -8.78 2.19 27.03
CA ASP A 276 -7.85 3.33 27.19
C ASP A 276 -6.45 3.15 26.61
N GLN A 277 -6.30 2.31 25.59
CA GLN A 277 -4.99 1.98 25.02
C GLN A 277 -4.28 3.16 24.35
N ASP A 278 -5.04 4.06 23.70
CA ASP A 278 -4.54 5.26 23.02
C ASP A 278 -4.60 6.52 23.90
N LEU A 279 -5.07 6.41 25.15
CA LEU A 279 -5.07 7.52 26.11
C LEU A 279 -3.69 8.18 26.26
N PRO A 280 -2.55 7.45 26.30
CA PRO A 280 -1.24 8.08 26.35
C PRO A 280 -0.95 8.99 25.15
N LEU A 281 -1.35 8.59 23.94
CA LEU A 281 -1.18 9.40 22.72
C LEU A 281 -2.06 10.66 22.81
N MET A 282 -3.33 10.50 23.14
CA MET A 282 -4.26 11.63 23.28
C MET A 282 -3.76 12.64 24.32
N GLN A 283 -3.27 12.17 25.48
CA GLN A 283 -2.68 13.03 26.50
C GLN A 283 -1.45 13.78 25.99
N ALA A 284 -0.55 13.11 25.26
CA ALA A 284 0.65 13.73 24.73
C ALA A 284 0.34 14.81 23.67
N LEU A 285 -0.63 14.54 22.79
CA LEU A 285 -1.08 15.51 21.77
C LEU A 285 -1.70 16.75 22.42
N VAL A 286 -2.62 16.57 23.37
CA VAL A 286 -3.28 17.67 24.09
C VAL A 286 -2.28 18.45 24.97
N ALA A 287 -1.31 17.78 25.59
CA ALA A 287 -0.31 18.43 26.43
C ALA A 287 0.75 19.21 25.62
N THR A 288 0.91 18.92 24.33
CA THR A 288 1.93 19.55 23.47
C THR A 288 1.40 20.85 22.87
N PRO A 289 1.95 22.03 23.25
CA PRO A 289 1.49 23.29 22.70
C PRO A 289 1.84 23.39 21.20
N GLY A 290 0.88 23.81 20.39
CA GLY A 290 1.10 24.05 18.96
C GLY A 290 0.79 22.87 18.05
N VAL A 291 0.29 21.73 18.56
CA VAL A 291 -0.31 20.71 17.69
C VAL A 291 -1.65 21.24 17.17
N ILE A 292 -1.69 21.57 15.88
CA ILE A 292 -2.86 22.18 15.22
C ILE A 292 -3.91 21.12 14.89
N GLY A 293 -3.48 19.94 14.42
CA GLY A 293 -4.39 18.87 14.06
C GLY A 293 -3.74 17.51 13.90
N LEU A 294 -4.59 16.48 14.02
CA LEU A 294 -4.30 15.07 13.80
C LEU A 294 -5.16 14.57 12.64
N PHE A 295 -4.53 13.98 11.62
CA PHE A 295 -5.17 13.51 10.40
C PHE A 295 -5.15 11.98 10.30
N SER A 296 -6.31 11.38 10.03
CA SER A 296 -6.54 9.93 10.00
C SER A 296 -7.22 9.43 8.73
N GLY A 297 -7.19 8.12 8.51
CA GLY A 297 -7.89 7.39 7.44
C GLY A 297 -8.79 6.33 8.04
N HIS A 298 -8.66 5.08 7.62
CA HIS A 298 -9.22 3.86 8.23
C HIS A 298 -10.72 3.64 7.99
N ASP A 299 -11.54 4.64 8.32
CA ASP A 299 -12.97 4.63 8.07
C ASP A 299 -13.24 5.31 6.71
N HIS A 300 -13.47 4.51 5.68
CA HIS A 300 -13.55 4.94 4.27
C HIS A 300 -14.75 5.87 3.96
N ALA A 301 -15.74 5.89 4.85
CA ALA A 301 -16.98 6.64 4.77
C ALA A 301 -16.98 7.92 5.62
N ASN A 302 -15.84 8.30 6.19
CA ASN A 302 -15.67 9.51 6.98
C ASN A 302 -14.68 10.47 6.30
N SER A 303 -15.04 11.75 6.21
CA SER A 303 -14.16 12.80 5.68
C SER A 303 -14.37 14.18 6.32
N TRP A 304 -14.93 14.21 7.53
CA TRP A 304 -15.12 15.43 8.32
C TRP A 304 -13.88 15.78 9.16
N CYS A 305 -13.87 17.00 9.68
CA CYS A 305 -12.96 17.47 10.73
C CYS A 305 -13.77 17.96 11.93
N TYR A 306 -13.24 17.85 13.14
CA TYR A 306 -13.88 18.32 14.37
C TYR A 306 -12.84 18.91 15.32
N LYS A 307 -13.04 20.14 15.82
CA LYS A 307 -12.16 20.70 16.85
C LYS A 307 -12.50 20.18 18.23
N TRP A 308 -11.52 19.59 18.90
CA TRP A 308 -11.67 19.05 20.24
C TRP A 308 -11.31 20.11 21.31
N GLU A 309 -12.32 20.77 21.87
CA GLU A 309 -12.13 21.87 22.83
C GLU A 309 -12.36 21.46 24.28
N ASP A 310 -13.31 20.55 24.52
CA ASP A 310 -13.80 20.21 25.85
C ASP A 310 -13.67 18.71 26.15
N LYS A 311 -14.08 18.30 27.34
CA LYS A 311 -14.25 16.90 27.70
C LYS A 311 -15.32 16.26 26.82
N VAL A 312 -15.03 15.09 26.26
CA VAL A 312 -15.94 14.35 25.38
C VAL A 312 -16.18 12.93 25.91
N GLY A 313 -17.41 12.44 25.75
CA GLY A 313 -17.77 11.10 26.20
C GLY A 313 -17.51 10.84 27.69
N ASP A 314 -16.94 9.68 27.98
CA ASP A 314 -16.55 9.21 29.32
C ASP A 314 -15.07 9.50 29.65
N MET A 315 -14.30 10.03 28.71
CA MET A 315 -12.87 10.29 28.86
C MET A 315 -12.59 11.37 29.90
N ASP A 316 -11.72 11.13 30.89
CA ASP A 316 -11.24 12.17 31.81
C ASP A 316 -10.09 13.01 31.22
N LEU A 317 -10.25 13.42 29.96
CA LEU A 317 -9.32 14.27 29.22
C LEU A 317 -10.13 15.30 28.43
N ALA A 318 -9.82 16.58 28.63
CA ALA A 318 -10.38 17.66 27.83
C ALA A 318 -9.45 17.93 26.64
N GLY A 319 -10.03 18.29 25.50
CA GLY A 319 -9.27 18.82 24.38
C GLY A 319 -8.62 20.16 24.70
N ASN A 320 -7.75 20.63 23.81
CA ASN A 320 -7.08 21.93 23.90
C ASN A 320 -7.31 22.81 22.67
N GLY A 321 -8.24 22.43 21.79
CA GLY A 321 -8.47 23.05 20.48
C GLY A 321 -7.78 22.35 19.31
N ILE A 322 -7.15 21.19 19.52
CA ILE A 322 -6.63 20.34 18.43
C ILE A 322 -7.77 19.90 17.49
N ASN A 323 -7.52 19.94 16.19
CA ASN A 323 -8.47 19.48 15.17
C ASN A 323 -8.24 17.99 14.86
N LEU A 324 -9.30 17.17 14.91
CA LEU A 324 -9.26 15.77 14.50
C LEU A 324 -9.93 15.64 13.13
N CYS A 325 -9.21 15.15 12.13
CA CYS A 325 -9.62 15.21 10.73
C CYS A 325 -9.49 13.85 10.05
N TYR A 326 -10.51 13.43 9.30
CA TYR A 326 -10.40 12.32 8.37
C TYR A 326 -9.90 12.76 7.00
N GLY A 327 -9.08 11.96 6.36
CA GLY A 327 -8.78 12.04 4.93
C GLY A 327 -10.00 11.73 4.06
N GLN A 328 -9.82 11.77 2.75
CA GLN A 328 -10.79 11.23 1.80
C GLN A 328 -10.28 9.85 1.37
N HIS A 329 -11.14 8.84 1.40
CA HIS A 329 -10.81 7.52 0.87
C HIS A 329 -10.40 7.64 -0.62
N THR A 330 -9.14 7.35 -0.89
CA THR A 330 -8.51 7.60 -2.19
C THR A 330 -8.56 6.35 -3.09
N GLY A 331 -8.46 5.16 -2.49
CA GLY A 331 -8.40 3.88 -3.18
C GLY A 331 -9.70 3.50 -3.90
N TYR A 332 -9.55 2.80 -5.03
CA TYR A 332 -10.61 1.97 -5.60
C TYR A 332 -10.56 0.54 -5.04
N GLY A 333 -9.48 0.19 -4.34
CA GLY A 333 -9.44 -0.94 -3.43
C GLY A 333 -10.08 -0.61 -2.08
N GLY A 334 -10.35 -1.63 -1.28
CA GLY A 334 -11.04 -1.47 -0.02
C GLY A 334 -12.55 -1.40 -0.19
N TYR A 335 -13.29 -1.23 0.91
CA TYR A 335 -14.75 -1.24 0.88
C TYR A 335 -15.33 0.13 0.53
N GLY A 336 -16.54 0.11 -0.03
CA GLY A 336 -17.35 1.29 -0.28
C GLY A 336 -17.17 1.91 -1.65
N ASP A 337 -18.17 2.70 -2.04
CA ASP A 337 -18.26 3.33 -3.35
C ASP A 337 -18.25 4.87 -3.25
N TRP A 338 -17.83 5.46 -2.12
CA TRP A 338 -17.72 6.91 -2.00
C TRP A 338 -16.76 7.47 -3.04
N ILE A 339 -17.08 8.64 -3.58
CA ILE A 339 -16.25 9.29 -4.61
C ILE A 339 -14.79 9.41 -4.13
N ARG A 340 -13.83 9.11 -5.00
CA ARG A 340 -12.42 9.14 -4.61
C ARG A 340 -11.88 10.56 -4.60
N GLY A 341 -10.81 10.79 -3.86
CA GLY A 341 -10.15 12.08 -3.79
C GLY A 341 -9.01 12.09 -2.77
N GLY A 342 -8.46 13.27 -2.50
CA GLY A 342 -7.46 13.48 -1.47
C GLY A 342 -7.72 14.75 -0.67
N ARG A 343 -7.43 14.71 0.63
CA ARG A 343 -7.50 15.90 1.48
C ARG A 343 -6.29 16.80 1.22
N GLN A 344 -6.52 18.09 1.19
CA GLN A 344 -5.51 19.12 1.03
C GLN A 344 -5.40 19.88 2.34
N ILE A 345 -4.17 20.16 2.75
CA ILE A 345 -3.85 21.01 3.90
C ILE A 345 -2.99 22.15 3.38
N VAL A 346 -3.44 23.38 3.59
CA VAL A 346 -2.73 24.59 3.19
C VAL A 346 -2.30 25.32 4.46
N VAL A 347 -1.00 25.38 4.67
CA VAL A 347 -0.38 26.10 5.78
C VAL A 347 0.16 27.40 5.25
N THR A 348 -0.11 28.50 5.95
CA THR A 348 0.52 29.79 5.68
C THR A 348 1.35 30.22 6.88
N GLN A 349 2.47 30.92 6.65
CA GLN A 349 3.29 31.44 7.75
C GLN A 349 2.49 32.38 8.65
N GLU A 350 1.55 33.16 8.09
CA GLU A 350 0.62 34.01 8.86
C GLU A 350 -0.35 33.19 9.71
N GLY A 351 -0.94 32.13 9.15
CA GLY A 351 -1.83 31.22 9.88
C GLY A 351 -1.14 30.55 11.06
N LEU A 352 0.13 30.18 10.90
CA LEU A 352 0.93 29.58 11.98
C LEU A 352 1.12 30.49 13.20
N GLU A 353 1.05 31.82 13.05
CA GLU A 353 1.11 32.74 14.19
C GLU A 353 -0.08 32.54 15.15
N ASN A 354 -1.21 32.06 14.63
CA ASN A 354 -2.46 31.83 15.36
C ASN A 354 -2.83 30.34 15.45
N LEU A 355 -1.95 29.42 15.03
CA LEU A 355 -2.20 27.98 14.96
C LEU A 355 -3.38 27.62 14.03
N GLU A 356 -3.49 28.32 12.90
CA GLU A 356 -4.58 28.18 11.93
C GLU A 356 -4.07 27.61 10.60
N ILE A 357 -4.87 26.73 10.00
CA ILE A 357 -4.62 26.16 8.67
C ILE A 357 -5.92 26.09 7.87
N ASP A 358 -5.82 26.06 6.55
CA ASP A 358 -6.96 25.78 5.68
C ASP A 358 -6.92 24.32 5.22
N SER A 359 -8.10 23.73 4.98
CA SER A 359 -8.22 22.39 4.41
C SER A 359 -9.40 22.29 3.45
N HIS A 360 -9.27 21.44 2.45
CA HIS A 360 -10.33 21.07 1.52
C HIS A 360 -10.12 19.66 0.98
N ILE A 361 -11.12 19.12 0.28
CA ILE A 361 -11.00 17.83 -0.40
C ILE A 361 -11.08 18.08 -1.91
N ARG A 362 -10.09 17.56 -2.64
CA ARG A 362 -10.13 17.46 -4.11
C ARG A 362 -10.64 16.09 -4.50
N LEU A 363 -11.77 16.06 -5.20
CA LEU A 363 -12.39 14.83 -5.69
C LEU A 363 -11.84 14.45 -7.08
N GLU A 364 -11.94 13.17 -7.43
CA GLU A 364 -11.58 12.67 -8.77
C GLU A 364 -12.44 13.26 -9.90
N SER A 365 -13.58 13.88 -9.55
CA SER A 365 -14.42 14.66 -10.46
C SER A 365 -13.84 16.04 -10.77
N ASP A 366 -12.69 16.40 -10.18
CA ASP A 366 -12.11 17.75 -10.12
C ASP A 366 -12.93 18.73 -9.26
N GLU A 367 -13.99 18.30 -8.58
CA GLU A 367 -14.69 19.18 -7.64
C GLU A 367 -13.88 19.40 -6.35
N VAL A 368 -13.93 20.63 -5.81
CA VAL A 368 -13.43 20.92 -4.45
C VAL A 368 -14.61 21.04 -3.51
N VAL A 369 -14.60 20.21 -2.47
CA VAL A 369 -15.63 20.14 -1.44
C VAL A 369 -15.01 20.29 -0.04
N GLY A 370 -15.84 20.46 0.99
CA GLY A 370 -15.37 20.51 2.38
C GLY A 370 -14.31 21.58 2.65
N ARG A 371 -14.42 22.76 2.02
CA ARG A 371 -13.52 23.89 2.30
C ARG A 371 -13.76 24.41 3.71
N ILE A 372 -12.74 24.35 4.54
CA ILE A 372 -12.77 24.76 5.95
C ILE A 372 -11.51 25.52 6.32
N SER A 373 -11.65 26.46 7.25
CA SER A 373 -10.53 27.08 7.95
C SER A 373 -10.52 26.53 9.37
N LEU A 374 -9.48 25.77 9.72
CA LEU A 374 -9.27 25.20 11.05
C LEU A 374 -8.65 26.26 11.96
N ASN A 375 -9.42 27.31 12.22
CA ASN A 375 -9.05 28.49 12.98
C ASN A 375 -9.71 28.49 14.36
N SER A 376 -9.58 29.58 15.13
CA SER A 376 -10.23 29.69 16.45
C SER A 376 -11.77 29.58 16.45
N THR A 377 -12.46 29.87 15.33
CA THR A 377 -13.93 29.85 15.22
C THR A 377 -14.50 28.55 14.62
N TYR A 378 -13.65 27.64 14.10
CA TYR A 378 -14.05 26.31 13.65
C TYR A 378 -14.85 25.55 14.73
N ASN A 379 -15.88 24.79 14.33
CA ASN A 379 -17.08 24.30 15.07
C ASN A 379 -18.27 25.27 15.14
N THR A 380 -18.06 26.58 14.98
CA THR A 380 -19.15 27.59 15.02
C THR A 380 -19.39 28.28 13.68
N ASP A 381 -18.39 28.25 12.80
CA ASP A 381 -18.49 28.74 11.44
C ASP A 381 -19.40 27.85 10.59
N ALA A 382 -20.23 28.45 9.75
CA ALA A 382 -21.10 27.73 8.84
C ALA A 382 -20.44 27.53 7.46
N TYR A 383 -20.47 26.29 6.99
CA TYR A 383 -19.88 25.80 5.75
C TYR A 383 -20.93 25.17 4.84
N ALA A 384 -20.61 25.08 3.55
CA ALA A 384 -21.40 24.29 2.62
C ALA A 384 -21.23 22.81 2.93
N ALA A 385 -22.34 22.07 3.02
CA ALA A 385 -22.33 20.64 3.21
C ALA A 385 -21.58 19.95 2.06
N THR A 386 -20.73 18.97 2.40
CA THR A 386 -20.02 18.17 1.41
C THR A 386 -20.98 17.20 0.73
N PRO A 387 -21.07 17.20 -0.62
CA PRO A 387 -21.88 16.23 -1.34
C PRO A 387 -21.42 14.79 -1.05
N ASN A 388 -22.34 13.95 -0.61
CA ASN A 388 -22.08 12.52 -0.43
C ASN A 388 -22.27 11.77 -1.76
N GLN A 389 -21.30 11.94 -2.67
CA GLN A 389 -21.31 11.33 -4.00
C GLN A 389 -20.69 9.92 -3.96
N LYS A 390 -21.08 9.10 -4.93
CA LYS A 390 -20.54 7.76 -5.15
C LYS A 390 -19.86 7.66 -6.51
N THR A 391 -18.83 6.85 -6.60
CA THR A 391 -18.11 6.50 -7.82
C THR A 391 -18.10 4.98 -7.96
N PHE A 392 -18.32 4.48 -9.17
CA PHE A 392 -18.39 3.05 -9.42
C PHE A 392 -17.42 2.66 -10.54
N LEU A 393 -16.83 1.49 -10.41
CA LEU A 393 -16.16 0.84 -11.53
C LEU A 393 -17.23 0.51 -12.58
N SER A 394 -17.19 1.19 -13.72
CA SER A 394 -18.07 0.87 -14.83
C SER A 394 -17.80 -0.57 -15.27
N ILE A 395 -18.72 -1.50 -15.02
CA ILE A 395 -18.73 -2.79 -15.70
C ILE A 395 -18.82 -2.47 -17.19
N ALA A 396 -17.76 -2.70 -17.95
CA ALA A 396 -17.71 -2.35 -19.36
C ALA A 396 -18.88 -3.03 -20.10
N SER A 397 -19.97 -2.28 -20.32
CA SER A 397 -21.00 -2.66 -21.27
C SER A 397 -20.50 -2.28 -22.66
N SER A 398 -20.43 -3.28 -23.53
CA SER A 398 -20.19 -3.12 -24.96
C SER A 398 -21.20 -2.12 -25.54
N SER A 399 -20.82 -0.86 -25.73
CA SER A 399 -21.56 0.06 -26.57
C SER A 399 -20.61 0.98 -27.32
N THR A 400 -20.66 0.85 -28.64
CA THR A 400 -19.96 1.65 -29.64
C THR A 400 -20.24 3.15 -29.45
N PRO A 401 -19.22 4.03 -29.47
CA PRO A 401 -19.43 5.46 -29.33
C PRO A 401 -19.94 6.06 -30.64
N THR A 402 -21.06 6.79 -30.58
CA THR A 402 -21.48 7.74 -31.62
C THR A 402 -20.78 9.08 -31.40
N PRO A 403 -20.40 9.82 -32.46
CA PRO A 403 -19.60 11.03 -32.32
C PRO A 403 -20.48 12.25 -32.02
N SER A 404 -20.18 12.94 -30.92
CA SER A 404 -20.73 14.26 -30.58
C SER A 404 -19.66 15.34 -30.77
N THR A 405 -20.05 16.41 -31.46
CA THR A 405 -19.20 17.53 -31.87
C THR A 405 -19.17 18.64 -30.81
N ARG A 406 -18.00 18.89 -30.18
CA ARG A 406 -17.66 20.14 -29.47
C ARG A 406 -16.14 20.42 -29.50
N PRO A 407 -15.71 21.68 -29.33
CA PRO A 407 -14.45 22.18 -29.88
C PRO A 407 -13.23 21.81 -29.02
N VAL A 408 -12.15 21.55 -29.72
CA VAL A 408 -10.91 20.95 -29.25
C VAL A 408 -10.02 22.00 -28.58
N SER A 409 -9.59 21.74 -27.33
CA SER A 409 -8.53 22.51 -26.67
C SER A 409 -7.15 22.16 -27.26
N LEU A 410 -6.19 23.07 -27.11
CA LEU A 410 -4.84 23.00 -27.68
C LEU A 410 -4.05 21.72 -27.28
N ALA A 411 -4.49 21.01 -26.24
CA ALA A 411 -3.90 19.75 -25.77
C ALA A 411 -4.09 18.56 -26.73
N ALA A 412 -5.11 18.58 -27.61
CA ALA A 412 -5.34 17.47 -28.54
C ALA A 412 -4.39 17.45 -29.75
N ARG A 413 -3.55 18.48 -29.94
CA ARG A 413 -2.55 18.48 -31.03
C ARG A 413 -1.33 17.60 -30.74
N PHE A 414 -1.16 17.09 -29.51
CA PHE A 414 -0.04 16.22 -29.13
C PHE A 414 -0.43 14.75 -28.85
N GLY A 415 -1.62 14.30 -29.28
CA GLY A 415 -1.88 12.87 -29.46
C GLY A 415 -1.87 12.00 -28.18
N LEU A 416 -2.40 12.50 -27.07
CA LEU A 416 -2.47 11.77 -25.79
C LEU A 416 -3.70 10.86 -25.61
N HIS A 417 -4.45 10.57 -26.67
CA HIS A 417 -5.55 9.57 -26.60
C HIS A 417 -5.06 8.11 -26.46
N ASN A 418 -3.74 7.88 -26.53
CA ASN A 418 -3.12 6.55 -26.40
C ASN A 418 -2.59 6.22 -25.00
N ALA A 419 -2.61 7.15 -24.03
CA ALA A 419 -1.99 6.92 -22.71
C ALA A 419 -2.66 5.79 -21.91
N PHE A 420 -3.98 5.64 -22.01
CA PHE A 420 -4.73 4.59 -21.31
C PHE A 420 -4.36 3.17 -21.79
N ASN A 421 -4.18 3.00 -23.12
CA ASN A 421 -3.70 1.75 -23.69
C ASN A 421 -2.23 1.51 -23.36
N VAL A 422 -1.39 2.55 -23.32
CA VAL A 422 0.05 2.40 -23.05
C VAL A 422 0.31 1.96 -21.61
N VAL A 423 -0.42 2.49 -20.61
CA VAL A 423 -0.29 2.08 -19.21
C VAL A 423 -0.76 0.64 -19.00
N GLU A 424 -1.90 0.25 -19.59
CA GLU A 424 -2.40 -1.13 -19.53
C GLU A 424 -1.45 -2.13 -20.23
N HIS A 425 -0.87 -1.75 -21.37
CA HIS A 425 0.09 -2.60 -22.10
C HIS A 425 1.46 -2.65 -21.42
N TYR A 426 1.92 -1.55 -20.81
CA TYR A 426 3.12 -1.51 -19.99
C TYR A 426 2.97 -2.42 -18.76
N TYR A 427 1.81 -2.40 -18.11
CA TYR A 427 1.51 -3.25 -16.96
C TYR A 427 1.45 -4.74 -17.34
N LYS A 428 0.82 -5.07 -18.48
CA LYS A 428 0.83 -6.45 -19.02
C LYS A 428 2.25 -6.91 -19.38
N ALA A 429 3.10 -6.02 -19.89
CA ALA A 429 4.50 -6.30 -20.18
C ALA A 429 5.35 -6.45 -18.90
N HIS A 430 5.09 -5.65 -17.86
CA HIS A 430 5.79 -5.73 -16.57
C HIS A 430 5.47 -7.04 -15.84
N LYS A 431 4.19 -7.43 -15.76
CA LYS A 431 3.75 -8.77 -15.28
C LYS A 431 4.33 -9.93 -16.10
N LEU A 432 4.80 -9.68 -17.31
CA LEU A 432 5.45 -10.68 -18.16
C LEU A 432 6.95 -10.78 -17.88
N VAL A 433 7.60 -9.64 -17.61
CA VAL A 433 9.00 -9.58 -17.19
C VAL A 433 9.17 -10.21 -15.81
N GLU A 434 8.29 -9.92 -14.85
CA GLU A 434 8.29 -10.54 -13.51
C GLU A 434 8.16 -12.07 -13.59
N ARG A 435 7.26 -12.57 -14.43
CA ARG A 435 7.12 -14.02 -14.68
C ARG A 435 8.37 -14.66 -15.29
N VAL A 436 9.14 -13.90 -16.07
CA VAL A 436 10.39 -14.37 -16.67
C VAL A 436 11.55 -14.32 -15.67
N GLU A 437 11.57 -13.34 -14.76
CA GLU A 437 12.57 -13.22 -13.70
C GLU A 437 12.37 -14.28 -12.60
N ASP A 438 11.13 -14.51 -12.18
CA ASP A 438 10.77 -15.61 -11.26
C ASP A 438 11.07 -16.97 -11.89
N TRP A 439 10.75 -17.14 -13.18
CA TRP A 439 11.12 -18.33 -13.96
C TRP A 439 12.64 -18.54 -14.01
N ALA A 440 13.42 -17.50 -14.28
CA ALA A 440 14.88 -17.59 -14.34
C ALA A 440 15.47 -17.94 -12.95
N LYS A 441 14.88 -17.44 -11.88
CA LYS A 441 15.29 -17.71 -10.50
C LYS A 441 14.96 -19.14 -10.07
N GLU A 442 13.76 -19.64 -10.40
CA GLU A 442 13.37 -21.03 -10.14
C GLU A 442 14.21 -22.03 -10.94
N VAL A 443 14.51 -21.74 -12.21
CA VAL A 443 15.40 -22.56 -13.04
C VAL A 443 16.82 -22.54 -12.46
N SER A 444 17.32 -21.38 -12.02
CA SER A 444 18.64 -21.26 -11.38
C SER A 444 18.73 -22.09 -10.10
N ILE A 445 17.73 -22.00 -9.21
CA ILE A 445 17.64 -22.80 -7.97
C ILE A 445 17.61 -24.29 -8.29
N ALA A 446 16.76 -24.71 -9.24
CA ALA A 446 16.68 -26.11 -9.67
C ALA A 446 18.01 -26.63 -10.25
N THR A 447 18.80 -25.78 -10.91
CA THR A 447 20.14 -26.14 -11.42
C THR A 447 21.24 -26.11 -10.37
N GLU A 448 21.12 -25.32 -9.29
CA GLU A 448 22.07 -25.30 -8.17
C GLU A 448 21.89 -26.50 -7.24
N GLU A 449 20.64 -26.92 -6.98
CA GLU A 449 20.32 -28.14 -6.23
C GLU A 449 20.84 -29.43 -6.90
N MET A 450 21.21 -29.37 -8.19
CA MET A 450 21.84 -30.49 -8.91
C MET A 450 23.32 -30.71 -8.59
N LYS A 451 24.01 -29.80 -7.88
CA LYS A 451 25.46 -29.94 -7.64
C LYS A 451 25.87 -30.85 -6.48
N PHE A 452 24.93 -31.44 -5.75
CA PHE A 452 25.25 -32.45 -4.72
C PHE A 452 24.29 -33.64 -4.78
N GLY A 453 24.72 -34.71 -5.47
CA GLY A 453 24.08 -36.01 -5.39
C GLY A 453 24.45 -36.90 -6.56
N GLU A 454 25.38 -37.84 -6.36
CA GLU A 454 25.66 -38.89 -7.34
C GLU A 454 24.37 -39.67 -7.71
N PRO A 455 24.17 -40.02 -8.99
CA PRO A 455 22.91 -40.59 -9.46
C PRO A 455 22.84 -42.10 -9.18
N THR A 456 21.94 -42.53 -8.29
CA THR A 456 21.65 -43.96 -8.08
C THR A 456 20.62 -44.55 -9.05
N ASN A 457 20.13 -43.81 -10.05
CA ASN A 457 19.48 -44.40 -11.24
C ASN A 457 19.38 -43.39 -12.39
N PRO A 458 20.18 -43.51 -13.48
CA PRO A 458 20.20 -42.55 -14.57
C PRO A 458 18.93 -42.55 -15.44
N GLU A 459 18.12 -43.62 -15.44
CA GLU A 459 16.93 -43.71 -16.31
C GLU A 459 15.65 -43.14 -15.68
N ALA A 460 15.60 -42.92 -14.35
CA ALA A 460 14.35 -42.54 -13.67
C ALA A 460 14.18 -41.03 -13.41
N LYS A 461 15.29 -40.25 -13.32
CA LYS A 461 15.23 -38.79 -13.08
C LYS A 461 15.26 -37.95 -14.36
N MET A 462 15.98 -38.40 -15.39
CA MET A 462 16.14 -37.63 -16.62
C MET A 462 14.86 -37.46 -17.45
N PRO A 463 14.00 -38.49 -17.61
CA PRO A 463 12.74 -38.33 -18.35
C PRO A 463 11.77 -37.36 -17.68
N ARG A 464 11.75 -37.31 -16.34
CA ARG A 464 10.87 -36.42 -15.59
C ARG A 464 11.31 -34.96 -15.67
N ILE A 465 12.62 -34.72 -15.61
CA ILE A 465 13.20 -33.37 -15.77
C ILE A 465 13.05 -32.89 -17.21
N ILE A 466 13.28 -33.76 -18.20
CA ILE A 466 13.06 -33.43 -19.62
C ILE A 466 11.58 -33.11 -19.87
N ASN A 467 10.64 -33.84 -19.28
CA ASN A 467 9.22 -33.54 -19.40
C ASN A 467 8.84 -32.19 -18.76
N ILE A 468 9.37 -31.86 -17.58
CA ILE A 468 9.16 -30.55 -16.95
C ILE A 468 9.76 -29.43 -17.82
N LEU A 469 10.98 -29.62 -18.35
CA LEU A 469 11.61 -28.64 -19.23
C LEU A 469 10.86 -28.47 -20.57
N LEU A 470 10.28 -29.55 -21.10
CA LEU A 470 9.47 -29.51 -22.32
C LEU A 470 8.11 -28.83 -22.08
N GLU A 471 7.45 -29.11 -20.96
CA GLU A 471 6.19 -28.47 -20.55
C GLU A 471 6.40 -26.97 -20.30
N LYS A 472 7.50 -26.61 -19.65
CA LYS A 472 7.91 -25.20 -19.45
C LYS A 472 8.36 -24.51 -20.74
N HIS A 473 8.95 -25.23 -21.68
CA HIS A 473 9.26 -24.71 -23.02
C HIS A 473 7.99 -24.43 -23.84
N GLU A 474 6.94 -25.25 -23.70
CA GLU A 474 5.64 -24.98 -24.35
C GLU A 474 4.90 -23.80 -23.71
N GLU A 475 4.92 -23.66 -22.38
CA GLU A 475 4.39 -22.48 -21.68
C GLU A 475 5.12 -21.20 -22.13
N ALA A 476 6.45 -21.24 -22.23
CA ALA A 476 7.24 -20.10 -22.71
C ALA A 476 6.94 -19.76 -24.17
N ARG A 477 6.72 -20.77 -25.03
CA ARG A 477 6.34 -20.56 -26.43
C ARG A 477 4.95 -19.92 -26.54
N ALA A 478 3.99 -20.36 -25.74
CA ALA A 478 2.64 -19.76 -25.71
C ALA A 478 2.66 -18.30 -25.23
N ILE A 479 3.52 -17.97 -24.27
CA ILE A 479 3.74 -16.59 -23.82
C ILE A 479 4.37 -15.75 -24.95
N MET A 480 5.36 -16.27 -25.66
CA MET A 480 6.00 -15.59 -26.78
C MET A 480 5.05 -15.35 -27.96
N ASP A 481 4.17 -16.31 -28.26
CA ASP A 481 3.15 -16.16 -29.31
C ASP A 481 2.14 -15.06 -28.93
N LEU A 482 1.77 -14.97 -27.65
CA LEU A 482 0.94 -13.88 -27.11
C LEU A 482 1.63 -12.52 -27.24
N ILE A 483 2.93 -12.41 -26.97
CA ILE A 483 3.71 -11.17 -27.17
C ILE A 483 3.72 -10.77 -28.64
N GLU A 484 4.01 -11.71 -29.55
CA GLU A 484 4.06 -11.43 -31.00
C GLU A 484 2.67 -10.99 -31.52
N GLU A 485 1.59 -11.59 -31.02
CA GLU A 485 0.21 -11.17 -31.33
C GLU A 485 -0.10 -9.74 -30.85
N GLN A 486 0.33 -9.36 -29.64
CA GLN A 486 0.12 -8.01 -29.13
C GLN A 486 0.97 -6.96 -29.88
N LEU A 487 2.21 -7.29 -30.26
CA LEU A 487 3.07 -6.40 -31.03
C LEU A 487 2.55 -6.17 -32.46
N LEU A 488 1.94 -7.18 -33.08
CA LEU A 488 1.26 -7.05 -34.37
C LEU A 488 0.04 -6.12 -34.31
N LYS A 489 -0.70 -6.12 -33.19
CA LYS A 489 -1.83 -5.21 -32.97
C LYS A 489 -1.43 -3.74 -32.79
N LEU A 490 -0.15 -3.48 -32.46
CA LEU A 490 0.40 -2.13 -32.24
C LEU A 490 1.02 -1.49 -33.50
N ASN A 491 1.02 -2.17 -34.65
CA ASN A 491 1.50 -1.69 -35.96
C ASN A 491 2.90 -1.01 -35.95
N TYR A 492 3.84 -1.60 -35.20
CA TYR A 492 5.18 -1.05 -35.02
C TYR A 492 6.15 -1.52 -36.12
N GLU A 493 6.62 -0.61 -36.99
CA GLU A 493 7.72 -0.87 -37.94
C GLU A 493 9.07 -0.40 -37.36
N ILE A 494 10.07 -1.30 -37.40
CA ILE A 494 11.42 -1.06 -36.84
C ILE A 494 12.25 -0.20 -37.81
N PRO A 495 12.86 0.93 -37.39
CA PRO A 495 13.80 1.69 -38.20
C PRO A 495 15.11 0.91 -38.39
N GLN A 496 15.54 0.68 -39.63
CA GLN A 496 16.87 0.10 -39.91
C GLN A 496 17.94 1.18 -39.79
N LYS A 497 18.96 0.94 -38.95
CA LYS A 497 20.13 1.82 -38.83
C LYS A 497 21.37 1.10 -39.36
N GLU A 498 22.05 1.77 -40.28
CA GLU A 498 23.29 1.36 -40.95
C GLU A 498 24.42 1.05 -39.96
N VAL A 499 25.12 -0.06 -40.17
CA VAL A 499 26.31 -0.47 -39.42
C VAL A 499 27.54 0.07 -40.14
N THR A 500 28.33 0.90 -39.45
CA THR A 500 29.72 1.20 -39.80
C THR A 500 30.63 0.41 -38.87
N GLU A 501 31.44 -0.49 -39.43
CA GLU A 501 32.44 -1.28 -38.70
C GLU A 501 33.80 -0.61 -38.69
N SER A 502 34.55 -0.78 -37.59
CA SER A 502 35.98 -1.20 -37.51
C SER A 502 36.56 -0.92 -36.10
N PRO A 503 37.74 -1.46 -35.69
CA PRO A 503 38.14 -2.87 -35.62
C PRO A 503 38.82 -3.25 -34.27
N SER A 504 39.08 -4.53 -34.11
CA SER A 504 39.69 -5.23 -32.95
C SER A 504 41.12 -4.81 -32.55
N SER A 505 41.44 -4.90 -31.24
CA SER A 505 42.76 -5.33 -30.71
C SER A 505 42.56 -5.91 -29.30
N LYS A 506 42.79 -7.20 -29.03
CA LYS A 506 44.06 -7.91 -28.72
C LYS A 506 44.90 -7.33 -27.56
N HIS A 507 44.68 -7.85 -26.36
CA HIS A 507 45.70 -8.01 -25.30
C HIS A 507 45.54 -9.44 -24.74
N GLY A 508 46.57 -10.28 -24.59
CA GLY A 508 47.98 -10.01 -24.33
C GLY A 508 48.26 -10.31 -22.86
N GLY A 509 48.42 -11.60 -22.51
CA GLY A 509 48.63 -12.03 -21.13
C GLY A 509 50.06 -11.87 -20.62
N SER A 510 50.22 -11.82 -19.31
CA SER A 510 51.40 -12.33 -18.61
C SER A 510 51.08 -12.66 -17.14
N ARG A 511 51.71 -13.74 -16.66
CA ARG A 511 51.60 -14.39 -15.36
C ARG A 511 52.64 -13.83 -14.37
N HIS A 512 52.36 -13.88 -13.07
CA HIS A 512 53.12 -14.68 -12.06
C HIS A 512 52.53 -14.53 -10.64
N ARG A 513 52.15 -15.67 -10.00
CA ARG A 513 52.78 -16.36 -8.82
C ARG A 513 52.78 -15.52 -7.53
N GLY A 514 52.35 -15.98 -6.36
CA GLY A 514 51.94 -17.29 -5.83
C GLY A 514 52.11 -17.32 -4.30
N GLY A 515 51.37 -18.18 -3.59
CA GLY A 515 51.51 -18.47 -2.14
C GLY A 515 50.14 -18.48 -1.45
N SER A 516 49.43 -19.61 -1.34
CA SER A 516 49.60 -20.71 -0.36
C SER A 516 49.47 -20.27 1.09
N ASN A 517 48.29 -20.47 1.71
CA ASN A 517 48.16 -21.37 2.85
C ASN A 517 46.70 -21.77 3.08
N ARG A 518 46.55 -22.99 3.55
CA ARG A 518 45.34 -23.81 3.61
C ARG A 518 45.01 -24.10 5.09
N GLU A 519 43.71 -24.18 5.35
CA GLU A 519 43.03 -25.05 6.33
C GLU A 519 43.05 -24.68 7.83
N TYR A 520 41.86 -24.51 8.43
CA TYR A 520 41.25 -25.46 9.37
C TYR A 520 39.72 -25.25 9.44
N LEU A 521 38.99 -26.33 9.18
CA LEU A 521 37.56 -26.56 9.47
C LEU A 521 37.40 -26.99 10.93
N THR A 522 36.29 -26.61 11.56
CA THR A 522 35.44 -27.53 12.36
C THR A 522 34.00 -27.01 12.39
N ASP A 523 33.10 -27.84 11.87
CA ASP A 523 31.65 -27.89 12.15
C ASP A 523 31.37 -28.19 13.63
N ASP A 524 30.20 -27.76 14.13
CA ASP A 524 29.20 -28.73 14.61
C ASP A 524 27.84 -28.06 14.89
N SER A 525 26.82 -28.85 14.54
CA SER A 525 25.39 -28.58 14.42
C SER A 525 24.56 -29.01 15.65
N GLU A 526 23.27 -28.63 15.63
CA GLU A 526 22.04 -29.34 16.09
C GLU A 526 21.11 -28.37 16.88
N ALA A 527 19.90 -27.99 16.47
CA ALA A 527 18.72 -28.62 15.86
C ALA A 527 17.67 -29.18 16.87
N GLN A 528 16.44 -28.66 16.69
CA GLN A 528 15.11 -29.27 16.89
C GLN A 528 14.32 -29.15 18.21
N GLY A 529 13.08 -28.70 18.05
CA GLY A 529 11.93 -28.93 18.94
C GLY A 529 10.60 -28.59 18.23
N LEU A 530 9.73 -29.58 18.05
CA LEU A 530 8.54 -29.64 17.18
C LEU A 530 7.21 -29.31 17.90
N LEU A 531 6.30 -28.65 17.15
CA LEU A 531 4.83 -28.83 17.00
C LEU A 531 3.89 -29.15 18.19
N SER A 532 2.80 -28.37 18.29
CA SER A 532 1.44 -28.89 18.56
C SER A 532 0.34 -27.97 17.99
N LYS A 533 -0.85 -28.56 17.74
CA LYS A 533 -1.94 -28.13 16.84
C LYS A 533 -3.12 -27.42 17.54
N GLU A 534 -3.69 -26.46 16.79
CA GLU A 534 -5.11 -26.11 16.54
C GLU A 534 -6.06 -25.67 17.70
N ILE A 535 -6.74 -24.52 17.52
CA ILE A 535 -8.18 -24.37 17.17
C ILE A 535 -8.58 -22.86 17.12
N TRP A 536 -9.36 -22.46 16.10
CA TRP A 536 -9.94 -21.12 15.79
C TRP A 536 -11.27 -20.82 16.54
N PRO A 537 -11.76 -19.54 16.58
CA PRO A 537 -12.80 -19.12 15.60
C PRO A 537 -12.75 -17.64 15.13
N TYR A 538 -13.24 -17.46 13.90
CA TYR A 538 -13.63 -16.24 13.19
C TYR A 538 -15.14 -15.99 13.43
N ILE A 539 -15.60 -14.73 13.49
CA ILE A 539 -17.02 -14.35 13.57
C ILE A 539 -17.33 -13.34 12.46
N PRO A 540 -18.30 -13.60 11.56
CA PRO A 540 -18.88 -12.57 10.69
C PRO A 540 -20.09 -11.88 11.36
N LEU A 541 -20.22 -10.57 11.13
CA LEU A 541 -21.40 -9.76 11.46
C LEU A 541 -22.46 -9.87 10.36
N GLY A 542 -23.74 -9.96 10.73
CA GLY A 542 -24.87 -9.86 9.79
C GLY A 542 -26.21 -10.45 10.26
N SER A 543 -27.01 -9.61 10.95
CA SER A 543 -28.48 -9.39 10.89
C SER A 543 -29.53 -10.54 10.90
N ASP A 544 -30.47 -10.35 11.82
CA ASP A 544 -31.94 -10.48 11.75
C ASP A 544 -32.71 -11.81 11.97
N SER A 545 -33.47 -11.75 13.07
CA SER A 545 -34.90 -12.08 13.25
C SER A 545 -35.37 -13.50 13.60
N GLU A 546 -36.13 -13.51 14.71
CA GLU A 546 -37.32 -14.29 15.05
C GLU A 546 -37.28 -15.84 15.22
N ASP A 547 -37.32 -16.20 16.51
CA ASP A 547 -38.42 -16.91 17.17
C ASP A 547 -38.66 -18.44 17.01
N SER A 548 -39.02 -19.02 18.17
CA SER A 548 -39.77 -20.27 18.40
C SER A 548 -39.07 -21.65 18.56
N PHE A 549 -39.24 -22.16 19.78
CA PHE A 549 -39.69 -23.51 20.17
C PHE A 549 -38.89 -24.81 19.84
N THR A 550 -38.33 -25.37 20.92
CA THR A 550 -38.32 -26.79 21.37
C THR A 550 -38.17 -27.94 20.35
N LYS A 551 -37.13 -28.77 20.54
CA LYS A 551 -37.27 -30.21 20.90
C LYS A 551 -35.91 -30.92 21.02
N LYS A 552 -35.63 -31.46 22.21
CA LYS A 552 -34.58 -32.47 22.46
C LYS A 552 -34.83 -33.72 21.61
N LYS A 553 -33.86 -34.10 20.76
CA LYS A 553 -33.77 -35.45 20.16
C LYS A 553 -32.39 -36.07 20.42
N LYS A 554 -32.40 -37.17 21.17
CA LYS A 554 -31.28 -38.09 21.39
C LYS A 554 -30.74 -38.62 20.04
N LYS A 555 -29.45 -38.42 19.75
CA LYS A 555 -28.75 -39.13 18.65
C LYS A 555 -28.01 -40.34 19.20
N LYS A 556 -28.42 -41.53 18.78
CA LYS A 556 -27.66 -42.79 18.90
C LYS A 556 -26.36 -42.66 18.10
N LYS A 557 -25.21 -42.91 18.74
CA LYS A 557 -23.92 -43.11 18.04
C LYS A 557 -24.03 -44.36 17.15
N ARG A 558 -24.02 -44.18 15.83
CA ARG A 558 -23.75 -45.23 14.85
C ARG A 558 -22.25 -45.19 14.53
N SER A 559 -21.57 -46.29 14.81
CA SER A 559 -20.20 -46.56 14.34
C SER A 559 -20.15 -46.48 12.81
N LYS A 560 -19.28 -45.62 12.27
CA LYS A 560 -18.96 -45.57 10.84
C LYS A 560 -17.67 -46.36 10.60
N ARG A 561 -17.75 -47.40 9.78
CA ARG A 561 -16.59 -48.13 9.23
C ARG A 561 -15.73 -47.17 8.40
N SER A 562 -14.40 -47.33 8.48
CA SER A 562 -13.47 -46.58 7.62
C SER A 562 -13.69 -46.93 6.16
N LYS A 563 -13.68 -45.90 5.30
CA LYS A 563 -13.80 -46.07 3.85
C LYS A 563 -12.55 -46.75 3.30
N THR A 564 -12.75 -47.64 2.33
CA THR A 564 -11.67 -48.28 1.59
C THR A 564 -10.98 -47.28 0.65
N GLU A 565 -9.74 -47.55 0.25
CA GLU A 565 -8.96 -46.62 -0.58
C GLU A 565 -9.56 -46.40 -1.98
N GLU A 566 -10.27 -47.40 -2.52
CA GLU A 566 -11.07 -47.23 -3.74
C GLU A 566 -12.27 -46.28 -3.55
N GLU A 567 -12.86 -46.22 -2.36
CA GLU A 567 -13.97 -45.31 -2.05
C GLU A 567 -13.50 -43.88 -1.77
N LYS A 568 -12.24 -43.72 -1.32
CA LYS A 568 -11.59 -42.40 -1.18
C LYS A 568 -11.17 -41.86 -2.55
N ASN A 569 -10.60 -42.71 -3.41
CA ASN A 569 -10.18 -42.32 -4.76
C ASN A 569 -11.37 -41.96 -5.66
N ARG A 570 -12.51 -42.64 -5.50
CA ARG A 570 -13.76 -42.24 -6.19
C ARG A 570 -14.33 -40.89 -5.73
N HIS A 571 -14.00 -40.45 -4.51
CA HIS A 571 -14.44 -39.14 -4.01
C HIS A 571 -13.53 -38.02 -4.51
N ILE A 572 -12.22 -38.26 -4.54
CA ILE A 572 -11.21 -37.33 -5.07
C ILE A 572 -11.47 -37.05 -6.56
N ASN A 573 -11.72 -38.08 -7.37
CA ASN A 573 -12.06 -37.89 -8.80
C ASN A 573 -13.39 -37.16 -9.00
N LYS A 574 -14.34 -37.25 -8.07
CA LYS A 574 -15.63 -36.55 -8.17
C LYS A 574 -15.52 -35.07 -7.79
N VAL A 575 -14.58 -34.72 -6.92
CA VAL A 575 -14.27 -33.35 -6.53
C VAL A 575 -13.42 -32.68 -7.62
N PHE A 576 -12.42 -33.39 -8.15
CA PHE A 576 -11.56 -32.91 -9.23
C PHE A 576 -12.33 -32.58 -10.53
N MET A 577 -13.38 -33.36 -10.86
CA MET A 577 -14.24 -33.09 -12.03
C MET A 577 -15.24 -31.94 -11.81
N ARG A 578 -15.56 -31.60 -10.55
CA ARG A 578 -16.51 -30.54 -10.19
C ARG A 578 -15.84 -29.18 -10.08
N GLU A 579 -14.59 -29.14 -9.63
CA GLU A 579 -13.83 -27.91 -9.42
C GLU A 579 -13.12 -27.41 -10.70
N ASN A 580 -12.89 -28.29 -11.69
CA ASN A 580 -12.18 -27.93 -12.93
C ASN A 580 -13.07 -27.84 -14.19
N GLY A 581 -14.40 -27.88 -14.05
CA GLY A 581 -15.31 -27.56 -15.16
C GLY A 581 -15.22 -28.44 -16.42
N ILE A 582 -14.74 -29.69 -16.31
CA ILE A 582 -14.63 -30.59 -17.47
C ILE A 582 -15.98 -31.32 -17.67
N LEU A 583 -16.75 -30.88 -18.66
CA LEU A 583 -17.82 -31.69 -19.25
C LEU A 583 -17.19 -32.86 -20.03
N PRO A 584 -17.63 -34.10 -19.85
CA PRO A 584 -17.19 -35.19 -20.71
C PRO A 584 -17.82 -35.02 -22.10
N LEU A 585 -16.98 -34.68 -23.08
CA LEU A 585 -17.30 -34.94 -24.48
C LEU A 585 -17.43 -36.46 -24.67
N LEU A 586 -18.57 -36.82 -25.27
CA LEU A 586 -19.04 -38.15 -25.59
C LEU A 586 -18.00 -38.97 -26.35
N ASP A 587 -17.83 -40.24 -25.98
CA ASP A 587 -17.18 -41.24 -26.83
C ASP A 587 -18.14 -41.65 -27.97
N PRO A 588 -17.74 -41.50 -29.24
CA PRO A 588 -18.47 -41.95 -30.41
C PRO A 588 -18.30 -43.46 -30.63
N SER A 589 -19.01 -44.29 -29.86
CA SER A 589 -19.14 -45.72 -30.16
C SER A 589 -20.51 -46.32 -29.79
N ALA A 590 -21.59 -45.57 -29.99
CA ALA A 590 -22.96 -46.07 -29.85
C ALA A 590 -23.86 -45.59 -31.02
N GLN A 591 -23.52 -46.05 -32.23
CA GLN A 591 -24.50 -46.33 -33.27
C GLN A 591 -24.55 -47.85 -33.46
N LEU A 592 -25.50 -48.49 -32.78
CA LEU A 592 -26.25 -49.69 -33.20
C LEU A 592 -27.31 -50.02 -32.14
#